data_AF-A0A7S1SC12-F1
#
_entry.id   AF-A0A7S1SC12-F1
#
_cell.length_a   1.000
_cell.length_b   1.000
_cell.length_c   1.000
_cell.angle_alpha   90.00
_cell.angle_beta   90.00
_cell.angle_gamma   90.00
#
_symmetry.space_group_name_H-M   'P 1'
#
loop_
_entity.id
_entity.type
_entity.pdbx_description
1 polymer ?
#
loop_
_entity_poly.entity_id
_entity_poly.type
_entity_poly.pdbx_seq_one_letter_code
_entity_poly.pdbx_strand_id
1 'polypeptide(L)'
;VLEAWAGDPEAQLDLRTLYLRRVHRFCLYSVAWCADEGDLLRRCGAAALRLQGESREGEAAWAKEHLRALHHFVAQAVDLPRPDPVPASMEMEPLRARWEALCEESSREEGDGRHRCLRCSKLFKGKDYLQKHLLKSHHDGFCRLVLEARDRQMRDAYLAAQTGPGWW
;
A
#
# COMPACT_ATOMS: atom_id res chain seq x y z
N VAL A 1 -13.29 7.83 11.74
CA VAL A 1 -12.25 8.90 11.74
C VAL A 1 -12.07 9.49 10.34
N LEU A 2 -11.81 8.69 9.30
CA LEU A 2 -11.65 9.21 7.92
C LEU A 2 -12.92 9.86 7.33
N GLU A 3 -14.12 9.38 7.69
CA GLU A 3 -15.38 9.95 7.20
C GLU A 3 -15.68 11.35 7.77
N ALA A 4 -15.10 11.72 8.92
CA ALA A 4 -15.30 13.02 9.55
C ALA A 4 -14.55 14.15 8.83
N TRP A 5 -13.58 13.82 7.98
CA TRP A 5 -12.71 14.78 7.28
C TRP A 5 -12.97 14.82 5.76
N ALA A 6 -14.03 14.15 5.29
CA ALA A 6 -14.35 14.08 3.86
C ALA A 6 -14.77 15.43 3.26
N GLY A 7 -15.21 16.39 4.09
CA GLY A 7 -15.71 17.70 3.64
C GLY A 7 -14.80 18.90 3.88
N ASP A 8 -13.72 18.77 4.64
CA ASP A 8 -12.83 19.90 4.96
C ASP A 8 -11.53 19.80 4.14
N PRO A 9 -11.34 20.68 3.14
CA PRO A 9 -10.15 20.65 2.29
C PRO A 9 -8.86 20.94 3.06
N GLU A 10 -8.92 21.69 4.17
CA GLU A 10 -7.73 22.00 4.97
C GLU A 10 -7.31 20.77 5.78
N ALA A 11 -8.25 20.10 6.44
CA ALA A 11 -7.98 18.84 7.13
C ALA A 11 -7.44 17.77 6.18
N GLN A 12 -7.96 17.69 4.95
CA GLN A 12 -7.43 16.78 3.92
C GLN A 12 -5.99 17.10 3.53
N LEU A 13 -5.66 18.38 3.38
CA LEU A 13 -4.30 18.81 3.08
C LEU A 13 -3.34 18.50 4.25
N ASP A 14 -3.76 18.77 5.47
CA ASP A 14 -2.95 18.53 6.66
C ASP A 14 -2.64 17.04 6.82
N LEU A 15 -3.61 16.15 6.54
CA LEU A 15 -3.38 14.71 6.55
C LEU A 15 -2.37 14.25 5.52
N ARG A 16 -2.47 14.76 4.29
CA ARG A 16 -1.52 14.44 3.22
C ARG A 16 -0.13 14.96 3.58
N THR A 17 -0.05 16.16 4.15
CA THR A 17 1.20 16.76 4.63
C THR A 17 1.83 15.93 5.74
N LEU A 18 1.04 15.48 6.71
CA LEU A 18 1.48 14.60 7.79
C LEU A 18 1.96 13.25 7.27
N TYR A 19 1.22 12.63 6.35
CA TYR A 19 1.61 11.37 5.73
C TYR A 19 2.95 11.50 5.00
N LEU A 20 3.10 12.51 4.14
CA LEU A 20 4.35 12.80 3.43
C LEU A 20 5.52 13.02 4.39
N ARG A 21 5.30 13.77 5.48
CA ARG A 21 6.34 14.06 6.46
C ARG A 21 6.74 12.82 7.28
N ARG A 22 5.78 12.00 7.71
CA ARG A 22 6.05 10.85 8.59
C ARG A 22 6.53 9.62 7.85
N VAL A 23 5.95 9.32 6.70
CA VAL A 23 6.24 8.11 5.92
C VAL A 23 7.38 8.34 4.94
N HIS A 24 7.32 9.46 4.20
CA HIS A 24 8.28 9.75 3.14
C HIS A 24 9.40 10.71 3.56
N ARG A 25 9.37 11.23 4.79
CA ARG A 25 10.34 12.22 5.30
C ARG A 25 10.44 13.42 4.37
N PHE A 26 9.29 13.78 3.78
CA PHE A 26 9.16 14.88 2.84
C PHE A 26 8.42 16.04 3.52
N CYS A 27 9.03 17.22 3.53
CA CYS A 27 8.37 18.43 4.01
C CYS A 27 7.72 19.17 2.85
N LEU A 28 6.38 19.19 2.82
CA LEU A 28 5.61 19.86 1.77
C LEU A 28 5.95 21.35 1.70
N TYR A 29 5.86 22.08 2.82
CA TYR A 29 6.06 23.54 2.86
C TYR A 29 7.49 24.00 2.56
N SER A 30 8.49 23.16 2.80
CA SER A 30 9.89 23.45 2.45
C SER A 30 10.32 22.82 1.12
N VAL A 31 9.47 22.04 0.47
CA VAL A 31 9.77 21.25 -0.73
C VAL A 31 11.09 20.48 -0.59
N ALA A 32 11.19 19.71 0.49
CA ALA A 32 12.44 19.06 0.89
C ALA A 32 12.24 17.56 1.17
N TRP A 33 12.98 16.72 0.43
CA TRP A 33 13.17 15.31 0.78
C TRP A 33 14.36 15.19 1.73
N CYS A 34 14.13 14.60 2.90
CA CYS A 34 15.15 14.31 3.89
C CYS A 34 15.45 12.81 3.97
N ALA A 35 16.73 12.46 4.19
CA ALA A 35 17.16 11.08 4.27
C ALA A 35 16.54 10.35 5.48
N ASP A 36 16.59 11.04 6.63
CA ASP A 36 16.13 10.54 7.93
C ASP A 36 15.38 11.62 8.73
N GLU A 37 14.86 11.25 9.90
CA GLU A 37 14.11 12.14 10.79
C GLU A 37 15.00 13.26 11.38
N GLY A 38 16.29 13.01 11.58
CA GLY A 38 17.25 14.02 12.02
C GLY A 38 17.53 15.08 10.96
N ASP A 39 17.68 14.68 9.70
CA ASP A 39 17.80 15.61 8.57
C ASP A 39 16.55 16.48 8.39
N LEU A 40 15.39 15.86 8.56
CA LEU A 40 14.10 16.55 8.53
C LEU A 40 13.98 17.60 9.64
N LEU A 41 14.41 17.26 10.86
CA LEU A 41 14.44 18.19 12.00
C LEU A 41 15.41 19.34 11.77
N ARG A 42 16.62 19.06 11.25
CA ARG A 42 17.62 20.10 10.97
C ARG A 42 17.19 21.08 9.89
N ARG A 43 16.58 20.58 8.80
CA ARG A 43 16.21 21.41 7.64
C ARG A 43 14.85 22.09 7.77
N CYS A 44 13.90 21.45 8.43
CA CYS A 44 12.49 21.88 8.46
C CYS A 44 11.94 22.06 9.88
N GLY A 45 12.76 21.93 10.92
CA GLY A 45 12.33 22.03 12.31
C GLY A 45 11.38 20.89 12.73
N ALA A 46 10.69 21.07 13.86
CA ALA A 46 9.68 20.12 14.32
C ALA A 46 8.49 20.04 13.34
N ALA A 47 7.99 21.20 12.91
CA ALA A 47 6.98 21.33 11.87
C ALA A 47 7.13 22.67 11.13
N ALA A 48 7.16 22.62 9.80
CA ALA A 48 6.89 23.80 8.98
C ALA A 48 5.36 23.93 8.88
N LEU A 49 4.82 25.09 9.27
CA LEU A 49 3.39 25.36 9.32
C LEU A 49 3.05 26.57 8.45
N ARG A 50 1.77 26.72 8.09
CA ARG A 50 1.27 27.93 7.42
C ARG A 50 1.45 29.12 8.36
N LEU A 51 2.14 30.15 7.90
CA LEU A 51 2.21 31.43 8.61
C LEU A 51 0.91 32.20 8.36
N GLN A 52 0.32 32.76 9.41
CA GLN A 52 -0.75 33.74 9.25
C GLN A 52 -0.14 35.14 9.26
N GLY A 53 -0.40 35.94 8.24
CA GLY A 53 -0.12 37.39 8.28
C GLY A 53 0.72 37.98 7.14
N GLU A 54 0.81 37.35 5.97
CA GLU A 54 1.36 38.03 4.79
C GLU A 54 0.29 38.87 4.09
N SER A 55 0.72 39.90 3.34
CA SER A 55 -0.21 40.58 2.43
C SER A 55 -0.68 39.61 1.35
N ARG A 56 -1.88 39.82 0.79
CA ARG A 56 -2.41 38.99 -0.32
C ARG A 56 -1.45 38.88 -1.51
N GLU A 57 -0.63 39.91 -1.72
CA GLU A 57 0.40 39.95 -2.76
C GLU A 57 1.61 39.07 -2.41
N GLY A 58 2.03 39.08 -1.14
CA GLY A 58 3.07 38.19 -0.62
C GLY A 58 2.66 36.72 -0.70
N GLU A 59 1.43 36.40 -0.29
CA GLU A 59 0.88 35.04 -0.36
C GLU A 59 0.85 34.51 -1.80
N ALA A 60 0.41 35.35 -2.75
CA ALA A 60 0.36 34.97 -4.17
C ALA A 60 1.77 34.76 -4.76
N ALA A 61 2.74 35.60 -4.39
CA ALA A 61 4.12 35.47 -4.81
C ALA A 61 4.76 34.19 -4.24
N TRP A 62 4.56 33.93 -2.93
CA TRP A 62 5.02 32.71 -2.27
C TRP A 62 4.40 31.47 -2.92
N ALA A 63 3.07 31.45 -3.12
CA ALA A 63 2.37 30.30 -3.71
C ALA A 63 2.90 29.97 -5.11
N LYS A 64 3.21 30.99 -5.92
CA LYS A 64 3.78 30.81 -7.25
C LYS A 64 5.18 30.19 -7.21
N GLU A 65 6.05 30.70 -6.34
CA GLU A 65 7.41 30.16 -6.20
C GLU A 65 7.41 28.75 -5.60
N HIS A 66 6.56 28.53 -4.59
CA HIS A 66 6.40 27.23 -3.96
C HIS A 66 5.89 26.17 -4.95
N LEU A 67 4.88 26.52 -5.76
CA LEU A 67 4.37 25.64 -6.80
C LEU A 67 5.44 25.33 -7.86
N ARG A 68 6.26 26.32 -8.25
CA ARG A 68 7.39 26.12 -9.16
C ARG A 68 8.41 25.14 -8.59
N ALA A 69 8.77 25.28 -7.32
CA ALA A 69 9.68 24.37 -6.63
C ALA A 69 9.10 22.94 -6.57
N LEU A 70 7.80 22.80 -6.27
CA LEU A 70 7.12 21.49 -6.27
C LEU A 70 7.12 20.85 -7.66
N HIS A 71 6.83 21.60 -8.72
CA HIS A 71 6.88 21.06 -10.09
C HIS A 71 8.28 20.61 -10.47
N HIS A 72 9.30 21.39 -10.11
CA HIS A 72 10.69 21.02 -10.36
C HIS A 72 11.06 19.73 -9.60
N PHE A 73 10.68 19.65 -8.33
CA PHE A 73 10.88 18.47 -7.51
C PHE A 73 10.19 17.23 -8.11
N VAL A 74 8.91 17.33 -8.46
CA VAL A 74 8.16 16.20 -9.07
C VAL A 74 8.78 15.77 -10.40
N ALA A 75 9.23 16.72 -11.22
CA ALA A 75 9.91 16.42 -12.48
C ALA A 75 11.26 15.71 -12.29
N GLN A 76 11.93 15.92 -11.14
CA GLN A 76 13.17 15.22 -10.79
C GLN A 76 12.92 13.90 -10.05
N ALA A 77 11.84 13.82 -9.27
CA ALA A 77 11.46 12.66 -8.46
C ALA A 77 10.78 11.53 -9.28
N VAL A 78 10.80 11.61 -10.61
CA VAL A 78 10.21 10.62 -11.54
C VAL A 78 10.79 9.22 -11.34
N ASP A 79 11.96 9.10 -10.72
CA ASP A 79 12.60 7.82 -10.39
C ASP A 79 12.18 7.23 -9.04
N LEU A 80 11.09 7.70 -8.43
CA LEU A 80 10.50 6.93 -7.34
C LEU A 80 10.04 5.59 -7.89
N PRO A 81 10.64 4.45 -7.48
CA PRO A 81 10.15 3.16 -7.92
C PRO A 81 8.74 3.04 -7.37
N ARG A 82 7.76 3.17 -8.27
CA ARG A 82 6.40 2.76 -7.97
C ARG A 82 6.55 1.29 -7.60
N PRO A 83 6.16 0.87 -6.38
CA PRO A 83 6.18 -0.54 -6.06
C PRO A 83 5.36 -1.21 -7.14
N ASP A 84 5.98 -2.10 -7.93
CA ASP A 84 5.24 -2.82 -8.95
C ASP A 84 4.07 -3.49 -8.22
N PRO A 85 2.82 -3.19 -8.60
CA PRO A 85 1.69 -3.85 -8.01
C PRO A 85 1.84 -5.30 -8.42
N VAL A 86 2.35 -6.12 -7.49
CA VAL A 86 2.52 -7.52 -7.77
C VAL A 86 1.12 -8.05 -8.02
N PRO A 87 0.85 -8.56 -9.23
CA PRO A 87 -0.48 -9.00 -9.56
C PRO A 87 -0.85 -10.05 -8.51
N ALA A 88 -1.96 -9.88 -7.78
CA ALA A 88 -2.49 -10.95 -6.93
C ALA A 88 -3.08 -12.05 -7.83
N SER A 89 -2.27 -12.57 -8.76
CA SER A 89 -2.65 -13.67 -9.63
C SER A 89 -2.58 -14.94 -8.80
N MET A 90 -3.65 -15.73 -8.87
CA MET A 90 -3.71 -17.07 -8.28
C MET A 90 -2.65 -18.01 -8.86
N GLU A 91 -2.03 -17.65 -9.98
CA GLU A 91 -1.00 -18.44 -10.65
C GLU A 91 0.41 -18.19 -10.11
N MET A 92 0.59 -17.18 -9.26
CA MET A 92 1.91 -16.91 -8.68
C MET A 92 2.27 -17.91 -7.59
N GLU A 93 3.51 -18.38 -7.60
CA GLU A 93 4.10 -19.08 -6.46
C GLU A 93 4.50 -18.08 -5.35
N PRO A 94 4.38 -18.46 -4.06
CA PRO A 94 3.88 -19.73 -3.54
C PRO A 94 2.35 -19.75 -3.36
N LEU A 95 1.63 -18.68 -3.77
CA LEU A 95 0.18 -18.54 -3.52
C LEU A 95 -0.62 -19.67 -4.15
N ARG A 96 -0.27 -20.08 -5.37
CA ARG A 96 -0.88 -21.20 -6.08
C ARG A 96 -0.76 -22.51 -5.29
N ALA A 97 0.45 -22.94 -4.94
CA ALA A 97 0.66 -24.17 -4.19
C ALA A 97 -0.08 -24.16 -2.84
N ARG A 98 -0.10 -23.01 -2.15
CA ARG A 98 -0.83 -22.86 -0.89
C ARG A 98 -2.35 -22.94 -1.08
N TRP A 99 -2.87 -22.40 -2.18
CA TRP A 99 -4.29 -22.51 -2.52
C TRP A 99 -4.69 -23.96 -2.83
N GLU A 100 -3.88 -24.67 -3.61
CA GLU A 100 -4.10 -26.10 -3.92
C GLU A 100 -4.11 -26.95 -2.64
N ALA A 101 -3.18 -26.70 -1.71
CA ALA A 101 -3.15 -27.38 -0.41
C ALA A 101 -4.39 -27.08 0.45
N LEU A 102 -4.83 -25.82 0.51
CA LEU A 102 -6.04 -25.44 1.25
C LEU A 102 -7.29 -26.11 0.65
N CYS A 103 -7.35 -26.22 -0.67
CA CYS A 103 -8.45 -26.90 -1.35
C CYS A 103 -8.48 -28.39 -1.03
N GLU A 104 -7.33 -29.04 -0.94
CA GLU A 104 -7.21 -30.44 -0.54
C GLU A 104 -7.69 -30.63 0.90
N GLU A 105 -7.17 -29.82 1.85
CA GLU A 105 -7.56 -29.85 3.26
C GLU A 105 -9.05 -29.54 3.47
N SER A 106 -9.64 -28.71 2.62
CA SER A 106 -11.05 -28.33 2.68
C SER A 106 -11.99 -29.31 1.96
N SER A 107 -11.47 -30.45 1.49
CA SER A 107 -12.20 -31.40 0.66
C SER A 107 -12.01 -32.86 1.07
N ARG A 108 -12.96 -33.71 0.67
CA ARG A 108 -12.83 -35.17 0.72
C ARG A 108 -13.35 -35.78 -0.57
N GLU A 109 -12.60 -36.71 -1.16
CA GLU A 109 -13.07 -37.48 -2.32
C GLU A 109 -14.07 -38.56 -1.89
N GLU A 110 -15.20 -38.65 -2.59
CA GLU A 110 -16.28 -39.61 -2.34
C GLU A 110 -16.59 -40.41 -3.61
N GLY A 111 -15.58 -41.08 -4.18
CA GLY A 111 -15.73 -41.98 -5.34
C GLY A 111 -16.26 -41.30 -6.61
N ASP A 112 -16.13 -41.97 -7.76
CA ASP A 112 -16.54 -41.42 -9.08
C ASP A 112 -15.99 -40.00 -9.41
N GLY A 113 -14.83 -39.63 -8.85
CA GLY A 113 -14.26 -38.27 -9.02
C GLY A 113 -15.13 -37.16 -8.42
N ARG A 114 -15.99 -37.47 -7.44
CA ARG A 114 -16.82 -36.49 -6.72
C ARG A 114 -16.09 -36.01 -5.48
N HIS A 115 -16.12 -34.70 -5.24
CA HIS A 115 -15.46 -34.06 -4.09
C HIS A 115 -16.49 -33.39 -3.19
N ARG A 116 -16.43 -33.67 -1.89
CA ARG A 116 -17.26 -33.04 -0.86
C ARG A 116 -16.49 -31.91 -0.20
N CYS A 117 -17.10 -30.72 -0.10
CA CYS A 117 -16.59 -29.62 0.70
C CYS A 117 -16.75 -29.94 2.19
N LEU A 118 -15.68 -29.84 2.98
CA LEU A 118 -15.73 -30.10 4.43
C LEU A 118 -16.31 -28.93 5.25
N ARG A 119 -16.52 -27.75 4.64
CA ARG A 119 -17.05 -26.56 5.32
C ARG A 119 -18.57 -26.44 5.26
N CYS A 120 -19.20 -26.94 4.19
CA CYS A 120 -20.66 -26.92 4.03
C CYS A 120 -21.25 -28.23 3.52
N SER A 121 -20.45 -29.29 3.43
CA SER A 121 -20.87 -30.64 3.03
C SER A 121 -21.43 -30.78 1.61
N LYS A 122 -21.38 -29.72 0.77
CA LYS A 122 -21.82 -29.78 -0.64
C LYS A 122 -20.92 -30.70 -1.47
N LEU A 123 -21.53 -31.49 -2.35
CA LEU A 123 -20.85 -32.43 -3.23
C LEU A 123 -20.74 -31.86 -4.65
N PHE A 124 -19.56 -32.00 -5.26
CA PHE A 124 -19.24 -31.45 -6.58
C PHE A 124 -18.71 -32.55 -7.51
N LYS A 125 -19.04 -32.44 -8.80
CA LYS A 125 -18.61 -33.36 -9.86
C LYS A 125 -17.24 -32.95 -10.39
N GLY A 126 -16.21 -33.03 -9.54
CA GLY A 126 -14.83 -32.69 -9.86
C GLY A 126 -14.23 -31.58 -9.01
N LYS A 127 -12.90 -31.58 -8.91
CA LYS A 127 -12.11 -30.68 -8.07
C LYS A 127 -12.25 -29.20 -8.49
N ASP A 128 -12.30 -28.91 -9.79
CA ASP A 128 -12.39 -27.52 -10.28
C ASP A 128 -13.69 -26.81 -9.84
N TYR A 129 -14.81 -27.54 -9.81
CA TYR A 129 -16.09 -27.00 -9.34
C TYR A 129 -16.05 -26.72 -7.84
N LEU A 130 -15.36 -27.57 -7.07
CA LEU A 130 -15.16 -27.34 -5.65
C LEU A 130 -14.26 -26.13 -5.40
N GLN A 131 -13.16 -25.97 -6.14
CA GLN A 131 -12.27 -24.80 -6.00
C GLN A 131 -13.03 -23.50 -6.25
N LYS A 132 -13.84 -23.44 -7.32
CA LYS A 132 -14.71 -22.29 -7.61
C LYS A 132 -15.73 -22.02 -6.50
N HIS A 133 -16.27 -23.07 -5.89
CA HIS A 133 -17.15 -22.95 -4.72
C HIS A 133 -16.42 -22.39 -3.51
N LEU A 134 -15.20 -22.86 -3.21
CA LEU A 134 -14.40 -22.34 -2.10
C LEU A 134 -14.08 -20.84 -2.31
N LEU A 135 -13.70 -20.43 -3.52
CA LEU A 135 -13.46 -19.02 -3.85
C LEU A 135 -14.70 -18.13 -3.68
N LYS A 136 -15.90 -18.66 -3.96
CA LYS A 136 -17.13 -17.87 -3.94
C LYS A 136 -17.80 -17.88 -2.56
N SER A 137 -17.86 -19.03 -1.90
CA SER A 137 -18.67 -19.26 -0.70
C SER A 137 -17.86 -19.41 0.58
N HIS A 138 -16.55 -19.68 0.48
CA HIS A 138 -15.64 -19.84 1.62
C HIS A 138 -14.33 -19.07 1.38
N HIS A 139 -14.49 -17.82 0.92
CA HIS A 139 -13.39 -16.97 0.47
C HIS A 139 -12.44 -16.57 1.60
N ASP A 140 -12.84 -16.71 2.87
CA ASP A 140 -12.03 -16.35 4.04
C ASP A 140 -10.67 -17.05 4.06
N GLY A 141 -10.60 -18.32 3.66
CA GLY A 141 -9.34 -19.04 3.56
C GLY A 141 -8.43 -18.47 2.46
N PHE A 142 -8.98 -18.23 1.28
CA PHE A 142 -8.24 -17.63 0.15
C PHE A 142 -7.78 -16.20 0.45
N CYS A 143 -8.66 -15.36 1.01
CA CYS A 143 -8.33 -13.99 1.41
C CYS A 143 -7.16 -13.97 2.41
N ARG A 144 -7.13 -14.90 3.38
CA ARG A 144 -6.02 -15.02 4.32
C ARG A 144 -4.70 -15.33 3.60
N LEU A 145 -4.71 -16.29 2.66
CA LEU A 145 -3.51 -16.62 1.88
C LEU A 145 -2.99 -15.43 1.07
N VAL A 146 -3.88 -14.66 0.44
CA VAL A 146 -3.51 -13.46 -0.32
C VAL A 146 -2.89 -12.40 0.58
N LEU A 147 -3.49 -12.15 1.75
CA LEU A 147 -2.96 -11.17 2.71
C LEU A 147 -1.57 -11.56 3.20
N GLU A 148 -1.37 -12.82 3.56
CA GLU A 148 -0.05 -13.31 4.00
C GLU A 148 1.00 -13.26 2.89
N ALA A 149 0.62 -13.58 1.65
CA ALA A 149 1.53 -13.46 0.51
C ALA A 149 1.94 -11.99 0.29
N ARG A 150 0.99 -11.07 0.38
CA ARG A 150 1.24 -9.63 0.27
C ARG A 150 2.14 -9.13 1.41
N ASP A 151 1.88 -9.54 2.64
CA ASP A 151 2.64 -9.10 3.82
C ASP A 151 4.08 -9.62 3.77
N ARG A 152 4.29 -10.86 3.34
CA ARG A 152 5.62 -11.42 3.09
C ARG A 152 6.34 -10.61 2.03
N GLN A 153 5.69 -10.35 0.91
CA GLN A 153 6.29 -9.60 -0.17
C GLN A 153 6.64 -8.16 0.22
N MET A 154 5.77 -7.48 0.96
CA MET A 154 6.06 -6.14 1.49
C MET A 154 7.28 -6.15 2.41
N ARG A 155 7.40 -7.19 3.25
CA ARG A 155 8.59 -7.39 4.09
C ARG A 155 9.83 -7.63 3.26
N ASP A 156 9.78 -8.51 2.26
CA ASP A 156 10.93 -8.85 1.42
C ASP A 156 11.39 -7.62 0.62
N ALA A 157 10.45 -6.86 0.06
CA ALA A 157 10.74 -5.59 -0.62
C ALA A 157 11.36 -4.56 0.33
N TYR A 158 10.85 -4.45 1.56
CA TYR A 158 11.41 -3.57 2.59
C TYR A 158 12.85 -3.96 2.97
N LEU A 159 13.11 -5.25 3.20
CA LEU A 159 14.44 -5.75 3.53
C LEU A 159 15.42 -5.59 2.36
N ALA A 160 14.99 -5.85 1.13
CA ALA A 160 15.80 -5.64 -0.07
C ALA A 160 16.15 -4.15 -0.24
N ALA A 161 15.21 -3.24 0.01
CA ALA A 161 15.45 -1.80 -0.07
C ALA A 161 16.51 -1.33 0.95
N GLN A 162 16.58 -1.91 2.14
CA GLN A 162 17.61 -1.58 3.14
C GLN A 162 19.04 -1.98 2.72
N THR A 163 19.19 -2.82 1.69
CA THR A 163 20.49 -3.22 1.14
C THR A 163 20.86 -2.47 -0.14
N GLY A 164 20.01 -1.54 -0.60
CA GLY A 164 20.21 -0.79 -1.84
C GLY A 164 21.17 0.41 -1.69
N PRO A 165 21.63 0.99 -2.82
CA PRO A 165 22.46 2.19 -2.81
C PRO A 165 21.80 3.34 -2.02
N GLY A 166 22.52 3.92 -1.05
CA GLY A 166 22.02 5.05 -0.24
C GLY A 166 21.47 4.69 1.16
N TRP A 167 21.56 3.43 1.58
CA TRP A 167 21.34 3.00 2.97
C TRP A 167 22.67 2.63 3.65
N TRP A 168 23.56 3.62 3.82
CA TRP A 168 24.74 3.58 4.69
C TRP A 168 25.05 4.98 5.23
#